data_AF-A0A1V5PAK2-F1
#
_entry.id   AF-A0A1V5PAK2-F1
#
_cell.length_a   1.000
_cell.length_b   1.000
_cell.length_c   1.000
_cell.angle_alpha   90.00
_cell.angle_beta   90.00
_cell.angle_gamma   90.00
#
_symmetry.space_group_name_H-M   'P 1'
#
loop_
_entity.id
_entity.type
_entity.pdbx_description
1 polymer ?
#
loop_
_entity_poly.entity_id
_entity_poly.type
_entity_poly.pdbx_seq_one_letter_code
_entity_poly.pdbx_strand_id
1 'polypeptide(L)'
;MLDLANVLELRRTDTLSVNDGIADISKLPRCCVKVLSMWHGIERVPFITGPSHTHVRPLFGGDELSVVYRYLPRDMASPSDVPELPDYCHGMIVTYVVARERASADPSMQRGADIYLALYAAAKRRLRPSLGEENLYKIENRW
;
A
#
# COMPACT_ATOMS: atom_id res chain seq x y z
N MET A 1 -1.96 9.05 6.49
CA MET A 1 -1.23 7.86 6.00
C MET A 1 -1.46 7.59 4.51
N LEU A 2 -2.68 7.81 4.00
CA LEU A 2 -3.04 7.69 2.57
C LEU A 2 -2.07 8.40 1.59
N ASP A 3 -1.57 9.58 1.97
CA ASP A 3 -0.70 10.39 1.11
C ASP A 3 0.64 9.73 0.76
N LEU A 4 1.29 9.08 1.74
CA LEU A 4 2.55 8.37 1.51
C LEU A 4 2.31 7.02 0.84
N ALA A 5 1.24 6.31 1.24
CA ALA A 5 0.88 5.02 0.64
C ALA A 5 0.64 5.13 -0.87
N ASN A 6 0.04 6.22 -1.33
CA ASN A 6 -0.18 6.48 -2.76
C ASN A 6 1.12 6.70 -3.54
N VAL A 7 2.14 7.31 -2.94
CA VAL A 7 3.45 7.52 -3.59
C VAL A 7 4.27 6.24 -3.63
N LEU A 8 4.24 5.47 -2.54
CA LEU A 8 5.03 4.25 -2.42
C LEU A 8 4.43 3.09 -3.21
N GLU A 9 3.13 3.13 -3.52
CA GLU A 9 2.42 2.06 -4.21
C GLU A 9 2.57 0.70 -3.53
N LEU A 10 2.43 0.67 -2.20
CA LEU A 10 2.77 -0.49 -1.38
C LEU A 10 2.13 -1.78 -1.86
N ARG A 11 2.90 -2.87 -1.92
CA ARG A 11 2.47 -4.15 -2.48
C ARG A 11 2.53 -5.26 -1.47
N ARG A 12 1.51 -6.10 -1.51
CA ARG A 12 1.42 -7.30 -0.70
C ARG A 12 0.97 -8.47 -1.57
N THR A 13 1.43 -9.65 -1.19
CA THR A 13 0.98 -10.92 -1.75
C THR A 13 0.23 -11.67 -0.65
N ASP A 14 -1.00 -12.06 -0.92
CA ASP A 14 -1.79 -12.93 -0.04
C ASP A 14 -2.54 -13.95 -0.86
N THR A 15 -3.00 -15.00 -0.19
CA THR A 15 -3.84 -16.02 -0.80
C THR A 15 -5.31 -15.61 -0.76
N LEU A 16 -6.03 -15.85 -1.84
CA LEU A 16 -7.43 -15.49 -2.00
C LEU A 16 -8.22 -16.68 -2.57
N SER A 17 -9.28 -17.07 -1.86
CA SER A 17 -10.19 -18.12 -2.32
C SER A 17 -11.10 -17.60 -3.44
N VAL A 18 -11.30 -18.44 -4.45
CA VAL A 18 -12.16 -18.21 -5.60
C VAL A 18 -13.39 -19.10 -5.44
N ASN A 19 -14.58 -18.51 -5.46
CA ASN A 19 -15.84 -19.26 -5.40
C ASN A 19 -16.63 -18.99 -6.68
N ASP A 20 -17.07 -20.03 -7.38
CA ASP A 20 -17.79 -19.92 -8.66
C ASP A 20 -17.06 -19.05 -9.70
N GLY A 21 -15.73 -19.15 -9.73
CA GLY A 21 -14.87 -18.36 -10.61
C GLY A 21 -14.74 -16.88 -10.23
N ILE A 22 -15.28 -16.46 -9.08
CA ILE A 22 -15.23 -15.09 -8.59
C ILE A 22 -14.41 -15.02 -7.30
N ALA A 23 -13.46 -14.09 -7.26
CA ALA A 23 -12.65 -13.80 -6.08
C ALA A 23 -13.07 -12.45 -5.47
N ASP A 24 -13.39 -12.45 -4.18
CA ASP A 24 -13.81 -11.26 -3.43
C ASP A 24 -12.59 -10.60 -2.75
N ILE A 25 -12.08 -9.53 -3.34
CA ILE A 25 -10.88 -8.83 -2.86
C ILE A 25 -11.11 -8.10 -1.53
N SER A 26 -12.36 -7.97 -1.06
CA SER A 26 -12.63 -7.41 0.28
C SER A 26 -12.21 -8.36 1.41
N LYS A 27 -12.03 -9.65 1.11
CA LYS A 27 -11.53 -10.66 2.05
C LYS A 27 -10.01 -10.63 2.22
N LEU A 28 -9.30 -9.81 1.45
CA LEU A 28 -7.86 -9.64 1.62
C LEU A 28 -7.56 -9.00 2.98
N PRO A 29 -6.43 -9.34 3.63
CA PRO A 29 -6.08 -8.82 4.96
C PRO A 29 -5.94 -7.30 5.06
N ARG A 30 -5.77 -6.62 3.91
CA ARG A 30 -5.64 -5.17 3.82
C ARG A 30 -6.56 -4.63 2.75
N CYS A 31 -7.01 -3.39 2.94
CA CYS A 31 -7.82 -2.68 1.96
C CYS A 31 -7.10 -2.66 0.60
N CYS A 32 -7.65 -3.42 -0.36
CA CYS A 32 -7.08 -3.54 -1.70
C CYS A 32 -7.45 -2.31 -2.53
N VAL A 33 -6.44 -1.54 -2.92
CA VAL A 33 -6.57 -0.39 -3.83
C VAL A 33 -6.63 -0.87 -5.27
N LYS A 34 -5.80 -1.86 -5.63
CA LYS A 34 -5.71 -2.39 -6.99
C LYS A 34 -5.05 -3.75 -7.02
N VAL A 35 -5.69 -4.73 -7.66
CA VAL A 35 -5.06 -6.02 -7.99
C VAL A 35 -4.04 -5.82 -9.12
N LEU A 36 -2.82 -6.34 -8.96
CA LEU A 36 -1.73 -6.22 -9.92
C LEU A 36 -1.52 -7.51 -10.72
N SER A 37 -1.56 -8.65 -10.04
CA SER A 37 -1.43 -9.98 -10.66
C SER A 37 -2.04 -11.06 -9.79
N MET A 38 -2.55 -12.12 -10.42
CA MET A 38 -2.98 -13.35 -9.76
C MET A 38 -2.11 -14.50 -10.27
N TRP A 39 -1.88 -15.50 -9.43
CA TRP A 39 -1.01 -16.63 -9.70
C TRP A 39 -1.62 -17.92 -9.14
N HIS A 40 -1.52 -18.99 -9.92
CA HIS A 40 -1.83 -20.35 -9.50
C HIS A 40 -0.52 -21.14 -9.46
N GLY A 41 0.05 -21.32 -8.26
CA GLY A 41 1.43 -21.78 -8.11
C GLY A 41 2.41 -20.82 -8.78
N ILE A 42 3.06 -21.27 -9.87
CA ILE A 42 4.01 -20.48 -10.66
C ILE A 42 3.41 -19.86 -11.92
N GLU A 43 2.18 -20.22 -12.28
CA GLU A 43 1.54 -19.74 -13.50
C GLU A 43 0.76 -18.45 -13.23
N ARG A 44 0.99 -17.44 -14.08
CA ARG A 44 0.27 -16.17 -13.98
C ARG A 44 -1.13 -16.32 -14.56
N VAL A 45 -2.12 -16.00 -13.74
CA VAL A 45 -3.55 -16.05 -14.08
C VAL A 45 -4.01 -14.67 -14.55
N PRO A 46 -4.46 -14.51 -15.82
CA PRO A 46 -5.18 -13.33 -16.24
C PRO A 46 -6.54 -13.24 -15.55
N PHE A 47 -7.01 -12.03 -15.27
CA PHE A 47 -8.30 -11.80 -14.64
C PHE A 47 -8.97 -10.58 -15.25
N ILE A 48 -10.28 -10.50 -15.08
CA ILE A 48 -11.09 -9.35 -15.48
C ILE A 48 -11.88 -8.80 -14.28
N THR A 49 -12.51 -7.65 -14.44
CA THR A 49 -13.42 -7.09 -13.44
C THR A 49 -14.59 -8.04 -13.18
N GLY A 50 -14.91 -8.26 -11.91
CA GLY A 50 -16.06 -9.05 -11.49
C GLY A 50 -17.37 -8.24 -11.47
N PRO A 51 -18.42 -8.77 -10.85
CA PRO A 51 -19.74 -8.12 -10.79
C PRO A 51 -19.78 -6.82 -9.98
N SER A 52 -18.78 -6.56 -9.14
CA SER A 52 -18.65 -5.30 -8.40
C SER A 52 -17.19 -4.86 -8.31
N HIS A 53 -16.96 -3.66 -7.76
CA HIS A 53 -15.64 -3.11 -7.53
C HIS A 53 -14.79 -3.92 -6.52
N THR A 54 -15.41 -4.80 -5.72
CA THR A 54 -14.72 -5.70 -4.79
C THR A 54 -14.55 -7.11 -5.33
N HIS A 55 -14.91 -7.37 -6.60
CA HIS A 55 -14.79 -8.69 -7.18
C HIS A 55 -13.90 -8.67 -8.41
N VAL A 56 -13.09 -9.72 -8.55
CA VAL A 56 -12.33 -10.01 -9.76
C VAL A 56 -12.65 -11.41 -10.23
N ARG A 57 -12.64 -11.62 -11.54
CA ARG A 57 -12.90 -12.92 -12.16
C ARG A 57 -11.61 -13.45 -12.80
N PRO A 58 -10.86 -14.34 -12.14
CA PRO A 58 -9.76 -15.06 -12.79
C PRO A 58 -10.28 -15.87 -13.99
N LEU A 59 -9.49 -15.94 -15.06
CA LEU A 59 -9.88 -16.69 -16.27
C LEU A 59 -9.62 -18.20 -16.13
N PHE A 60 -8.71 -18.58 -15.24
CA PHE A 60 -8.40 -19.96 -14.87
C PHE A 60 -7.73 -19.99 -13.48
N GLY A 61 -7.34 -21.18 -13.02
CA GLY A 61 -6.77 -21.37 -11.69
C GLY A 61 -7.87 -21.70 -10.69
N GLY A 62 -7.59 -22.67 -9.82
CA GLY A 62 -8.61 -23.34 -9.02
C GLY A 62 -9.21 -22.47 -7.91
N ASP A 63 -9.63 -23.13 -6.83
CA ASP A 63 -10.37 -22.49 -5.74
C ASP A 63 -9.49 -21.55 -4.89
N GLU A 64 -8.19 -21.51 -5.13
CA GLU A 64 -7.23 -20.73 -4.35
C GLU A 64 -6.13 -20.15 -5.24
N LEU A 65 -5.94 -18.82 -5.15
CA LEU A 65 -4.97 -18.07 -5.95
C LEU A 65 -4.10 -17.18 -5.06
N SER A 66 -2.83 -17.05 -5.42
CA SER A 66 -1.96 -16.02 -4.85
C SER A 66 -2.19 -14.70 -5.58
N VAL A 67 -2.47 -13.63 -4.83
CA VAL A 67 -2.85 -12.33 -5.36
C VAL A 67 -1.85 -11.28 -4.89
N VAL A 68 -1.21 -10.62 -5.85
CA VAL A 68 -0.37 -9.45 -5.61
C VAL A 68 -1.22 -8.21 -5.83
N TYR A 69 -1.30 -7.35 -4.82
CA TYR A 69 -2.16 -6.18 -4.84
C TYR A 69 -1.54 -4.97 -4.14
N ARG A 70 -1.99 -3.78 -4.55
CA ARG A 70 -1.69 -2.53 -3.85
C ARG A 70 -2.61 -2.37 -2.66
N TYR A 71 -2.07 -1.99 -1.52
CA TYR A 71 -2.83 -1.85 -0.28
C TYR A 71 -2.67 -0.49 0.39
N LEU A 72 -3.63 -0.15 1.24
CA LEU A 72 -3.50 0.95 2.20
C LEU A 72 -3.03 0.42 3.57
N PRO A 73 -2.02 1.06 4.19
CA PRO A 73 -1.65 0.81 5.58
C PRO A 73 -2.85 0.87 6.50
N ARG A 74 -2.88 0.03 7.53
CA ARG A 74 -3.87 0.14 8.60
C ARG A 74 -3.76 1.49 9.31
N ASP A 75 -4.91 1.99 9.78
CA ASP A 75 -4.93 3.11 10.71
C ASP A 75 -4.26 2.70 12.02
N MET A 76 -3.47 3.61 12.58
CA MET A 76 -2.86 3.44 13.90
C MET A 76 -3.87 3.89 14.95
N ALA A 77 -4.15 3.02 15.92
CA ALA A 77 -5.10 3.27 17.00
C ALA A 77 -4.38 3.43 18.35
N SER A 78 -3.17 2.90 18.49
CA SER A 78 -2.35 2.95 19.70
C SER A 78 -1.02 3.69 19.46
N PRO A 79 -0.47 4.39 20.46
CA PRO A 79 0.88 4.94 20.42
C PRO A 79 1.99 3.89 20.23
N SER A 80 1.70 2.62 20.53
CA SER A 80 2.61 1.49 20.33
C SER A 80 2.55 0.88 18.93
N ASP A 81 1.61 1.32 18.09
CA ASP A 81 1.47 0.77 16.75
C ASP A 81 2.66 1.19 15.89
N VAL A 82 3.21 0.22 15.15
CA VAL A 82 4.24 0.49 14.16
C VAL A 82 3.55 0.82 12.83
N PRO A 83 3.88 1.95 12.18
CA PRO A 83 3.31 2.27 10.88
C PRO A 83 3.61 1.15 9.87
N GLU A 84 2.60 0.73 9.09
CA GLU A 84 2.78 -0.22 7.98
C GLU A 84 3.39 0.46 6.75
N LEU A 85 4.50 1.16 6.96
CA LEU A 85 5.32 1.88 5.99
C LEU A 85 6.78 1.48 6.23
N PRO A 86 7.62 1.46 5.19
CA PRO A 86 9.05 1.21 5.36
C PRO A 86 9.69 2.19 6.36
N ASP A 87 10.63 1.71 7.17
CA ASP A 87 11.25 2.46 8.28
C ASP A 87 11.84 3.82 7.85
N TYR A 88 12.41 3.88 6.65
CA TYR A 88 12.98 5.13 6.11
C TYR A 88 11.93 6.23 5.88
N CYS A 89 10.64 5.88 5.84
CA CYS A 89 9.53 6.84 5.74
C CYS A 89 9.05 7.34 7.12
N HIS A 90 9.42 6.69 8.23
CA HIS A 90 8.85 7.02 9.55
C HIS A 90 9.19 8.45 9.98
N GLY A 91 10.39 8.95 9.69
CA GLY A 91 10.77 10.33 9.95
C GLY A 91 9.89 11.36 9.20
N MET A 92 9.34 11.00 8.04
CA MET A 92 8.43 11.86 7.29
C MET A 92 7.06 11.97 7.96
N ILE A 93 6.61 10.90 8.64
CA ILE A 93 5.37 10.90 9.43
C ILE A 93 5.50 11.93 10.55
N VAL A 94 6.61 11.90 11.28
CA VAL A 94 6.90 12.88 12.35
C VAL A 94 6.90 14.30 11.81
N THR A 95 7.58 14.53 10.69
CA THR A 95 7.66 15.85 10.05
C THR A 95 6.27 16.38 9.68
N TYR A 96 5.40 15.53 9.11
CA TYR A 96 4.04 15.88 8.76
C TYR A 96 3.16 16.19 9.98
N VAL A 97 3.22 15.35 11.02
CA VAL A 97 2.43 15.53 12.25
C VAL A 97 2.80 16.82 12.96
N VAL A 98 4.10 17.10 13.12
CA VAL A 98 4.58 18.36 13.73
C VAL A 98 4.11 19.57 12.92
N ALA A 99 4.13 19.49 11.60
CA ALA A 99 3.65 20.56 10.74
C ALA A 99 2.15 20.82 10.94
N ARG A 100 1.33 19.76 11.00
CA ARG A 100 -0.12 19.85 11.24
C ARG A 100 -0.43 20.44 12.60
N GLU A 101 0.28 20.01 13.64
CA GLU A 101 0.10 20.52 15.00
C GLU A 101 0.40 22.03 15.07
N ARG A 102 1.51 22.45 14.46
CA ARG A 102 1.87 23.89 14.40
C ARG A 102 0.88 24.71 13.57
N ALA A 103 0.31 24.13 12.53
CA ALA A 103 -0.69 24.81 11.69
C ALA A 103 -2.03 25.00 12.40
N SER A 104 -2.41 24.11 13.34
CA SER A 104 -3.61 24.25 14.16
C SER A 104 -3.42 25.07 15.43
N ALA A 105 -2.17 25.37 15.80
CA ALA A 105 -1.82 26.17 16.96
C ALA A 105 -2.00 27.69 16.72
N ASP A 106 -1.70 28.48 17.75
CA ASP A 106 -1.79 29.95 17.72
C ASP A 106 -1.07 30.58 16.51
N PRO A 107 -1.53 31.74 16.02
CA PRO A 107 -0.98 32.40 14.82
C PRO A 107 0.54 32.64 14.84
N SER A 108 1.14 32.76 16.03
CA SER A 108 2.59 32.90 16.20
C SER A 108 3.37 31.61 15.90
N MET A 109 2.76 30.43 16.12
CA MET A 109 3.35 29.12 15.86
C MET A 109 3.10 28.63 14.43
N GLN A 110 2.04 29.13 13.78
CA GLN A 110 1.66 28.76 12.40
C GLN A 110 2.77 29.04 11.38
N ARG A 111 3.54 30.13 11.53
CA ARG A 111 4.70 30.42 10.66
C ARG A 111 5.76 29.32 10.68
N GLY A 112 5.82 28.56 11.78
CA GLY A 112 6.74 27.43 11.91
C GLY A 112 6.30 26.20 11.14
N ALA A 113 5.01 26.07 10.77
CA ALA A 113 4.49 24.90 10.08
C ALA A 113 5.01 24.77 8.64
N ASP A 114 5.20 25.90 7.95
CA ASP A 114 5.58 25.94 6.54
C ASP A 114 6.92 25.25 6.27
N ILE A 115 7.89 25.40 7.17
CA ILE A 115 9.21 24.76 7.05
C ILE A 115 9.09 23.24 7.10
N TYR A 116 8.28 22.71 8.03
CA TYR A 116 8.07 21.25 8.14
C TYR A 116 7.26 20.71 6.97
N LEU A 117 6.24 21.44 6.47
CA LEU A 117 5.52 21.06 5.25
C LEU A 117 6.44 21.05 4.03
N ALA A 118 7.34 22.03 3.90
CA ALA A 118 8.31 22.07 2.82
C ALA A 118 9.31 20.89 2.91
N LEU A 119 9.78 20.56 4.12
CA LEU A 119 10.67 19.43 4.36
C LEU A 119 9.97 18.09 4.02
N TYR A 120 8.71 17.93 4.45
CA TYR A 120 7.88 16.78 4.11
C TYR A 120 7.69 16.64 2.60
N ALA A 121 7.33 17.73 1.91
CA ALA A 121 7.14 17.73 0.46
C ALA A 121 8.44 17.42 -0.30
N ALA A 122 9.58 17.96 0.15
CA ALA A 122 10.89 17.67 -0.43
C ALA A 122 11.28 16.19 -0.24
N ALA A 123 11.08 15.64 0.96
CA ALA A 123 11.32 14.21 1.23
C ALA A 123 10.39 13.31 0.39
N LYS A 124 9.11 13.68 0.26
CA LYS A 124 8.12 12.94 -0.55
C LYS A 124 8.50 12.89 -2.03
N ARG A 125 9.04 13.97 -2.60
CA ARG A 125 9.53 13.97 -3.99
C ARG A 125 10.71 13.03 -4.23
N ARG A 126 11.46 12.68 -3.18
CA ARG A 126 12.59 11.73 -3.27
C ARG A 126 12.14 10.28 -3.16
N LEU A 127 10.91 10.03 -2.70
CA LEU A 127 10.36 8.68 -2.67
C LEU A 127 10.17 8.18 -4.09
N ARG A 128 10.63 6.96 -4.33
CA ARG A 128 10.30 6.21 -5.54
C ARG A 128 9.15 5.27 -5.21
N PRO A 129 8.19 5.09 -6.13
CA PRO A 129 7.28 3.97 -6.04
C PRO A 129 8.07 2.70 -5.83
N SER A 130 7.60 1.83 -4.95
CA SER A 130 8.04 0.44 -4.87
C SER A 130 9.52 0.22 -4.53
N LEU A 131 10.16 1.14 -3.80
CA LEU A 131 11.56 0.99 -3.38
C LEU A 131 11.70 -0.05 -2.25
N GLY A 132 12.36 -1.17 -2.53
CA GLY A 132 12.82 -2.10 -1.49
C GLY A 132 11.77 -3.06 -0.90
N GLU A 133 10.61 -3.25 -1.54
CA GLU A 133 9.67 -4.27 -1.07
C GLU A 133 10.04 -5.67 -1.58
N GLU A 134 9.88 -6.67 -0.72
CA GLU A 134 10.13 -8.09 -1.02
C GLU A 134 9.35 -8.58 -2.26
N ASN A 135 8.14 -8.05 -2.47
CA ASN A 135 7.27 -8.41 -3.60
C ASN A 135 7.69 -7.78 -4.95
N LEU A 136 8.75 -6.97 -5.02
CA LEU A 136 9.20 -6.38 -6.29
C LEU A 136 10.24 -7.20 -7.03
N TYR A 137 11.10 -7.89 -6.31
CA TYR A 137 12.28 -8.52 -6.89
C TYR A 137 12.17 -10.02 -6.72
N LYS A 138 11.85 -10.72 -7.82
CA LYS A 138 12.10 -12.16 -7.92
C LYS A 138 13.43 -12.32 -8.65
N ILE A 139 14.47 -12.78 -7.95
CA ILE A 139 15.70 -13.22 -8.61
C ILE A 139 15.37 -14.54 -9.30
N GLU A 140 15.10 -14.49 -10.60
CA GLU A 140 14.97 -15.72 -11.39
C GLU A 140 16.37 -16.23 -11.73
N ASN A 141 16.82 -17.22 -10.97
CA ASN A 141 18.04 -17.95 -11.30
C ASN A 141 17.75 -18.81 -12.54
N ARG A 142 18.09 -18.31 -13.73
CA ARG A 142 18.08 -19.10 -14.97
C ARG A 142 19.42 -19.81 -15.13
N TRP A 143 19.59 -20.91 -14.43
CA TRP A 143 20.67 -21.88 -14.68
C TRP A 143 20.11 -23.29 -14.49
#